data_AF-A0A2J8R651-F1
#
_entry.id   AF-A0A2J8R651-F1
#
_cell.length_a   1.000
_cell.length_b   1.000
_cell.length_c   1.000
_cell.angle_alpha   90.00
_cell.angle_beta   90.00
_cell.angle_gamma   90.00
#
_symmetry.space_group_name_H-M   'P 1'
#
loop_
_entity.id
_entity.type
_entity.pdbx_description
1 polymer ?
#
loop_
_entity_poly.entity_id
_entity_poly.type
_entity_poly.pdbx_seq_one_letter_code
_entity_poly.pdbx_strand_id
1 'polypeptide(L)'
;SDVDSLRHSRSRLNIYKALASPSLIALSAKILFSTAFQLSWELQELSQGWKMNSSRSMKSCHGSANNLLGPTVTPIQKREFVAQPNCQQLLASRWYDEFPGWRRRHWAVKMVTCFIIGLLFPVFSVCYLIAPKSPLGLFIRKPFIKFICHTASYLTFLFLLLLASQHIDRSDLNRQGPPPTIVEWMILPWVLGFIWGEIKQMWDGGLQDYIHDWWNLMDFVMNSLYLATISLKIVAFVKVI
;
A
#
# COMPACT_ATOMS: atom_id res chain seq x y z
N SER A 1 -10.31 35.26 50.18
CA SER A 1 -10.17 33.86 49.78
C SER A 1 -9.81 33.66 48.30
N ASP A 2 -9.74 34.71 47.45
CA ASP A 2 -9.42 34.58 46.01
C ASP A 2 -7.93 34.44 45.64
N VAL A 3 -7.02 34.87 46.52
CA VAL A 3 -5.57 34.90 46.24
C VAL A 3 -4.98 33.49 46.10
N ASP A 4 -5.51 32.51 46.84
CA ASP A 4 -5.08 31.11 46.77
C ASP A 4 -5.63 30.38 45.53
N SER A 5 -6.83 30.73 45.06
CA SER A 5 -7.44 30.13 43.86
C SER A 5 -6.65 30.48 42.59
N LEU A 6 -6.18 31.73 42.48
CA LEU A 6 -5.33 32.18 41.37
C LEU A 6 -3.94 31.53 41.39
N ARG A 7 -3.33 31.36 42.58
CA ARG A 7 -2.06 30.64 42.73
C ARG A 7 -2.19 29.16 42.34
N HIS A 8 -3.29 28.51 42.75
CA HIS A 8 -3.55 27.12 42.40
C HIS A 8 -3.77 26.93 40.90
N SER A 9 -4.54 27.84 40.27
CA SER A 9 -4.77 27.83 38.82
C SER A 9 -3.49 28.06 38.01
N ARG A 10 -2.63 28.99 38.45
CA ARG A 10 -1.34 29.28 37.80
C ARG A 10 -0.32 28.15 37.97
N SER A 11 -0.33 27.47 39.11
CA SER A 11 0.48 26.27 39.36
C SER A 11 0.08 25.13 38.40
N ARG A 12 -1.22 24.85 38.28
CA ARG A 12 -1.72 23.84 37.33
C ARG A 12 -1.38 24.19 35.88
N LEU A 13 -1.53 25.45 35.47
CA LEU A 13 -1.15 25.90 34.12
C LEU A 13 0.34 25.70 33.84
N ASN A 14 1.20 25.98 34.82
CA ASN A 14 2.65 25.77 34.70
C ASN A 14 3.02 24.28 34.64
N ILE A 15 2.30 23.41 35.37
CA ILE A 15 2.44 21.96 35.27
C ILE A 15 2.02 21.47 33.88
N TYR A 16 0.88 21.94 33.36
CA TYR A 16 0.46 21.60 31.99
C TYR A 16 1.45 22.12 30.93
N LYS A 17 2.04 23.30 31.11
CA LYS A 17 3.11 23.82 30.24
C LYS A 17 4.40 22.98 30.30
N ALA A 18 4.77 22.49 31.49
CA ALA A 18 5.93 21.62 31.67
C ALA A 18 5.70 20.22 31.06
N LEU A 19 4.50 19.66 31.23
CA LEU A 19 4.08 18.40 30.62
C LEU A 19 3.90 18.50 29.10
N ALA A 20 3.50 19.67 28.59
CA ALA A 20 3.40 19.96 27.17
C ALA A 20 4.75 20.36 26.54
N SER A 21 5.85 20.37 27.32
CA SER A 21 7.16 20.71 26.75
C SER A 21 7.61 19.59 25.79
N PRO A 22 8.07 19.94 24.57
CA PRO A 22 8.46 18.96 23.55
C PRO A 22 9.51 17.96 24.03
N SER A 23 10.41 18.40 24.92
CA SER A 23 11.45 17.57 25.53
C SER A 23 10.89 16.54 26.51
N LEU A 24 9.87 16.88 27.31
CA LEU A 24 9.26 15.95 28.26
C LEU A 24 8.30 14.96 27.58
N ILE A 25 7.62 15.39 26.50
CA ILE A 25 6.84 14.49 25.63
C ILE A 25 7.79 13.52 24.91
N ALA A 26 8.90 14.01 24.36
CA ALA A 26 9.89 13.16 23.70
C ALA A 26 10.55 12.17 24.68
N LEU A 27 10.85 12.61 25.90
CA LEU A 27 11.43 11.75 26.95
C LEU A 27 10.41 10.71 27.42
N SER A 28 9.16 11.11 27.68
CA SER A 28 8.06 10.22 28.06
C SER A 28 7.78 9.19 26.97
N ALA A 29 7.76 9.61 25.69
CA ALA A 29 7.57 8.71 24.58
C ALA A 29 8.76 7.75 24.36
N LYS A 30 10.01 8.19 24.58
CA LYS A 30 11.18 7.30 24.58
C LYS A 30 11.11 6.26 25.70
N ILE A 31 10.68 6.67 26.89
CA ILE A 31 10.50 5.77 28.04
C ILE A 31 9.36 4.79 27.76
N LEU A 32 8.22 5.26 27.25
CA LEU A 32 7.08 4.41 26.91
C LEU A 32 7.44 3.38 25.83
N PHE A 33 8.22 3.80 24.83
CA PHE A 33 8.71 2.94 23.76
C PHE A 33 9.72 1.90 24.26
N SER A 34 10.68 2.33 25.09
CA SER A 34 11.67 1.43 25.71
C SER A 34 10.99 0.40 26.63
N THR A 35 10.05 0.83 27.47
CA THR A 35 9.28 -0.05 28.35
C THR A 35 8.37 -1.00 27.58
N ALA A 36 7.70 -0.52 26.52
CA ALA A 36 6.93 -1.38 25.64
C ALA A 36 7.81 -2.41 24.91
N PHE A 37 9.04 -2.02 24.55
CA PHE A 37 10.00 -2.90 23.90
C PHE A 37 10.52 -3.98 24.86
N GLN A 38 10.89 -3.61 26.09
CA GLN A 38 11.28 -4.55 27.15
C GLN A 38 10.15 -5.54 27.44
N LEU A 39 8.91 -5.04 27.56
CA LEU A 39 7.74 -5.90 27.80
C LEU A 39 7.46 -6.84 26.62
N SER A 40 7.64 -6.36 25.39
CA SER A 40 7.50 -7.20 24.19
C SER A 40 8.59 -8.27 24.10
N TRP A 41 9.81 -7.98 24.57
CA TRP A 41 10.93 -8.91 24.60
C TRP A 41 10.70 -10.03 25.64
N GLU A 42 10.31 -9.67 26.86
CA GLU A 42 9.96 -10.61 27.94
C GLU A 42 8.81 -11.55 27.53
N LEU A 43 7.78 -11.00 26.89
CA LEU A 43 6.66 -11.81 26.37
C LEU A 43 7.08 -12.73 25.21
N GLN A 44 8.12 -12.37 24.45
CA GLN A 44 8.65 -13.20 23.37
C GLN A 44 9.50 -14.36 23.90
N GLU A 45 10.24 -14.15 24.98
CA GLU A 45 10.96 -15.20 25.68
C GLU A 45 9.99 -16.22 26.31
N LEU A 46 8.89 -15.73 26.89
CA LEU A 46 7.79 -16.58 27.37
C LEU A 46 7.03 -17.29 26.23
N SER A 47 6.91 -16.65 25.06
CA SER A 47 6.25 -17.21 23.86
C SER A 47 7.05 -18.33 23.21
N GLN A 48 8.38 -18.32 23.27
CA GLN A 48 9.22 -19.41 22.74
C GLN A 48 8.96 -20.73 23.49
N GLY A 49 8.51 -20.65 24.75
CA GLY A 49 8.07 -21.80 25.55
C GLY A 49 6.69 -22.36 25.20
N TRP A 50 5.82 -21.59 24.54
CA TRP A 50 4.42 -21.98 24.27
C TRP A 50 4.05 -21.83 22.79
N LYS A 51 4.50 -22.78 21.97
CA LYS A 51 4.26 -22.79 20.51
C LYS A 51 2.79 -23.03 20.07
N MET A 52 1.81 -22.99 20.98
CA MET A 52 0.42 -23.42 20.74
C MET A 52 -0.64 -22.29 20.74
N ASN A 53 -0.32 -21.05 21.14
CA ASN A 53 -1.34 -19.98 21.35
C ASN A 53 -1.01 -18.62 20.68
N SER A 54 -0.15 -18.61 19.64
CA SER A 54 0.41 -17.40 19.01
C SER A 54 -0.64 -16.38 18.50
N SER A 55 -1.80 -16.83 18.02
CA SER A 55 -2.77 -15.91 17.39
C SER A 55 -3.67 -15.13 18.36
N ARG A 56 -3.83 -15.58 19.62
CA ARG A 56 -4.75 -14.98 20.60
C ARG A 56 -4.04 -13.97 21.52
N SER A 57 -2.81 -14.28 21.92
CA SER A 57 -1.99 -13.40 22.78
C SER A 57 -1.58 -12.09 22.06
N MET A 58 -1.26 -12.18 20.76
CA MET A 58 -0.78 -11.05 19.96
C MET A 58 -1.84 -9.95 19.73
N LYS A 59 -3.12 -10.33 19.59
CA LYS A 59 -4.23 -9.37 19.42
C LYS A 59 -4.41 -8.51 20.67
N SER A 60 -4.13 -9.06 21.85
CA SER A 60 -4.15 -8.34 23.12
C SER A 60 -3.03 -7.30 23.20
N CYS A 61 -1.81 -7.65 22.77
CA CYS A 61 -0.68 -6.70 22.72
C CYS A 61 -0.89 -5.58 21.69
N HIS A 62 -1.48 -5.88 20.53
CA HIS A 62 -1.77 -4.85 19.52
C HIS A 62 -2.87 -3.88 19.97
N GLY A 63 -3.88 -4.36 20.71
CA GLY A 63 -4.89 -3.52 21.34
C GLY A 63 -4.33 -2.67 22.48
N SER A 64 -3.44 -3.24 23.30
CA SER A 64 -2.78 -2.52 24.39
C SER A 64 -1.80 -1.45 23.88
N ALA A 65 -1.02 -1.76 22.84
CA ALA A 65 -0.13 -0.80 22.19
C ALA A 65 -0.91 0.33 21.50
N ASN A 66 -1.98 0.05 20.76
CA ASN A 66 -2.80 1.09 20.13
C ASN A 66 -3.55 1.97 21.14
N ASN A 67 -3.92 1.41 22.30
CA ASN A 67 -4.54 2.17 23.38
C ASN A 67 -3.52 3.04 24.15
N LEU A 68 -2.24 2.64 24.21
CA LEU A 68 -1.15 3.46 24.79
C LEU A 68 -0.54 4.44 23.78
N LEU A 69 -0.51 4.10 22.49
CA LEU A 69 0.05 4.87 21.37
C LEU A 69 -1.03 5.72 20.69
N GLY A 70 -1.86 6.40 21.48
CA GLY A 70 -2.98 7.23 21.02
C GLY A 70 -2.59 8.41 20.09
N PRO A 71 -3.47 9.40 19.88
CA PRO A 71 -3.25 10.50 18.93
C PRO A 71 -2.03 11.39 19.22
N THR A 72 -1.34 11.19 20.36
CA THR A 72 -0.14 11.90 20.79
C THR A 72 1.16 11.40 20.16
N VAL A 73 1.16 10.26 19.46
CA VAL A 73 2.37 9.69 18.86
C VAL A 73 2.66 10.34 17.51
N THR A 74 3.84 10.95 17.39
CA THR A 74 4.28 11.59 16.15
C THR A 74 4.43 10.56 15.01
N PRO A 75 4.24 10.96 13.73
CA PRO A 75 4.42 10.06 12.59
C PRO A 75 5.79 9.34 12.57
N ILE A 76 6.82 10.01 13.07
CA ILE A 76 8.19 9.50 13.15
C ILE A 76 8.26 8.29 14.10
N GLN A 77 7.64 8.40 15.28
CA GLN A 77 7.61 7.32 16.27
C GLN A 77 6.80 6.11 15.80
N LYS A 78 5.72 6.33 15.02
CA LYS A 78 4.98 5.23 14.38
C LYS A 78 5.85 4.48 13.36
N ARG A 79 6.65 5.18 12.56
CA ARG A 79 7.58 4.56 11.60
C ARG A 79 8.67 3.75 12.31
N GLU A 80 9.21 4.27 13.40
CA GLU A 80 10.24 3.61 14.21
C GLU A 80 9.71 2.34 14.90
N PHE A 81 8.46 2.36 15.37
CA PHE A 81 7.76 1.16 15.85
C PHE A 81 7.60 0.11 14.74
N VAL A 82 7.10 0.51 13.56
CA VAL A 82 6.88 -0.41 12.44
C VAL A 82 8.20 -1.04 11.97
N ALA A 83 9.31 -0.30 12.04
CA ALA A 83 10.64 -0.79 11.64
C ALA A 83 11.24 -1.83 12.62
N GLN A 84 10.64 -2.04 13.80
CA GLN A 84 11.20 -2.97 14.78
C GLN A 84 11.26 -4.42 14.26
N PRO A 85 12.33 -5.19 14.59
CA PRO A 85 12.53 -6.56 14.10
C PRO A 85 11.36 -7.50 14.38
N ASN A 86 10.72 -7.39 15.56
CA ASN A 86 9.60 -8.25 15.96
C ASN A 86 8.34 -7.93 15.13
N CYS A 87 8.05 -6.65 14.90
CA CYS A 87 6.96 -6.20 14.02
C CYS A 87 7.20 -6.65 12.57
N GLN A 88 8.42 -6.50 12.08
CA GLN A 88 8.81 -6.92 10.73
C GLN A 88 8.75 -8.44 10.55
N GLN A 89 9.14 -9.22 11.56
CA GLN A 89 9.04 -10.68 11.52
C GLN A 89 7.58 -11.16 11.47
N LEU A 90 6.68 -10.50 12.20
CA LEU A 90 5.24 -10.76 12.16
C LEU A 90 4.62 -10.36 10.81
N LEU A 91 4.96 -9.18 10.29
CA LEU A 91 4.50 -8.75 8.96
C LEU A 91 4.98 -9.72 7.89
N ALA A 92 6.25 -10.15 7.96
CA ALA A 92 6.80 -11.13 7.05
C ALA A 92 6.14 -12.51 7.20
N SER A 93 5.80 -12.96 8.42
CA SER A 93 5.07 -14.22 8.59
C SER A 93 3.68 -14.13 7.97
N ARG A 94 2.95 -13.03 8.20
CA ARG A 94 1.65 -12.79 7.57
C ARG A 94 1.73 -12.72 6.03
N TRP A 95 2.80 -12.13 5.51
CA TRP A 95 3.02 -11.96 4.07
C TRP A 95 3.36 -13.28 3.36
N TYR A 96 4.07 -14.19 4.05
CA TYR A 96 4.52 -15.47 3.52
C TYR A 96 3.85 -16.70 4.21
N ASP A 97 2.73 -16.51 4.91
CA ASP A 97 2.12 -17.48 5.86
C ASP A 97 1.97 -18.91 5.29
N GLU A 98 1.77 -19.03 3.96
CA GLU A 98 1.57 -20.32 3.28
C GLU A 98 2.74 -20.78 2.40
N PHE A 99 3.88 -20.09 2.39
CA PHE A 99 5.08 -20.51 1.66
C PHE A 99 6.18 -20.97 2.63
N PRO A 100 6.08 -22.19 3.19
CA PRO A 100 7.08 -22.70 4.12
C PRO A 100 8.47 -22.71 3.44
N GLY A 101 9.43 -22.04 4.09
CA GLY A 101 10.80 -21.98 3.59
C GLY A 101 11.07 -20.99 2.46
N TRP A 102 10.11 -20.15 2.04
CA TRP A 102 10.36 -19.11 1.01
C TRP A 102 11.56 -18.23 1.36
N ARG A 103 11.71 -17.87 2.63
CA ARG A 103 12.86 -17.09 3.14
C ARG A 103 14.20 -17.75 2.81
N ARG A 104 14.29 -19.09 2.95
CA ARG A 104 15.51 -19.89 2.76
C ARG A 104 15.79 -20.28 1.31
N ARG A 105 14.88 -20.01 0.36
CA ARG A 105 15.11 -20.33 -1.05
C ARG A 105 16.16 -19.42 -1.68
N HIS A 106 16.95 -20.00 -2.59
CA HIS A 106 17.93 -19.28 -3.39
C HIS A 106 17.27 -18.16 -4.21
N TRP A 107 17.96 -17.04 -4.38
CA TRP A 107 17.43 -15.86 -5.05
C TRP A 107 16.98 -16.15 -6.50
N ALA A 108 17.71 -17.02 -7.22
CA ALA A 108 17.34 -17.39 -8.59
C ALA A 108 16.00 -18.12 -8.66
N VAL A 109 15.72 -19.03 -7.71
CA VAL A 109 14.44 -19.75 -7.65
C VAL A 109 13.29 -18.78 -7.40
N LYS A 110 13.51 -17.77 -6.55
CA LYS A 110 12.52 -16.70 -6.32
C LYS A 110 12.25 -15.90 -7.57
N MET A 111 13.30 -15.52 -8.31
CA MET A 111 13.17 -14.78 -9.58
C MET A 111 12.41 -15.58 -10.63
N VAL A 112 12.78 -16.84 -10.85
CA VAL A 112 12.09 -17.72 -11.82
C VAL A 112 10.63 -17.92 -11.44
N THR A 113 10.35 -18.16 -10.15
CA THR A 113 8.96 -18.32 -9.67
C THR A 113 8.15 -17.04 -9.87
N CYS A 114 8.74 -15.87 -9.56
CA CYS A 114 8.10 -14.57 -9.78
C CYS A 114 7.80 -14.34 -11.27
N PHE A 115 8.75 -14.66 -12.15
CA PHE A 115 8.57 -14.54 -13.60
C PHE A 115 7.47 -15.45 -14.13
N ILE A 116 7.43 -16.73 -13.72
CA ILE A 116 6.38 -17.68 -14.13
C ILE A 116 5.00 -17.21 -13.65
N ILE A 117 4.87 -16.81 -12.37
CA ILE A 117 3.61 -16.28 -11.83
C ILE A 117 3.20 -15.01 -12.58
N GLY A 118 4.18 -14.15 -12.86
CA GLY A 118 4.02 -12.93 -13.65
C GLY A 118 3.50 -13.22 -15.05
N LEU A 119 4.03 -14.21 -15.77
CA LEU A 119 3.52 -14.60 -17.09
C LEU A 119 2.11 -15.20 -17.05
N LEU A 120 1.79 -15.93 -15.98
CA LEU A 120 0.48 -16.58 -15.78
C LEU A 120 -0.60 -15.64 -15.22
N PHE A 121 -0.29 -14.35 -15.01
CA PHE A 121 -1.24 -13.39 -14.44
C PHE A 121 -2.59 -13.25 -15.17
N PRO A 122 -2.71 -13.35 -16.53
CA PRO A 122 -4.02 -13.18 -17.17
C PRO A 122 -4.91 -14.39 -16.91
N VAL A 123 -4.34 -15.61 -16.92
CA VAL A 123 -5.03 -16.85 -16.59
C VAL A 123 -5.52 -16.80 -15.14
N PHE A 124 -4.66 -16.37 -14.22
CA PHE A 124 -5.02 -16.19 -12.81
C PHE A 124 -6.18 -15.19 -12.64
N SER A 125 -6.12 -14.04 -13.32
CA SER A 125 -7.17 -13.02 -13.26
C SER A 125 -8.52 -13.56 -13.74
N VAL A 126 -8.56 -14.29 -14.86
CA VAL A 126 -9.79 -14.90 -15.40
C VAL A 126 -10.33 -15.99 -14.47
N CYS A 127 -9.47 -16.87 -13.95
CA CYS A 127 -9.88 -17.91 -13.00
C CYS A 127 -10.49 -17.30 -11.72
N TYR A 128 -9.94 -16.19 -11.24
CA TYR A 128 -10.47 -15.49 -10.07
C TYR A 128 -11.88 -14.92 -10.31
N LEU A 129 -12.15 -14.41 -11.53
CA LEU A 129 -13.46 -13.89 -11.91
C LEU A 129 -14.51 -15.00 -12.05
N ILE A 130 -14.15 -16.14 -12.65
CA ILE A 130 -15.10 -17.24 -12.91
C ILE A 130 -15.38 -18.05 -11.63
N ALA A 131 -14.34 -18.39 -10.87
CA ALA A 131 -14.45 -19.29 -9.72
C ALA A 131 -13.59 -18.79 -8.54
N PRO A 132 -14.06 -17.79 -7.78
CA PRO A 132 -13.29 -17.18 -6.70
C PRO A 132 -13.03 -18.13 -5.51
N LYS A 133 -13.81 -19.22 -5.39
CA LYS A 133 -13.63 -20.27 -4.37
C LYS A 133 -12.72 -21.43 -4.82
N SER A 134 -12.23 -21.41 -6.06
CA SER A 134 -11.28 -22.40 -6.56
C SER A 134 -9.94 -22.32 -5.81
N PRO A 135 -9.11 -23.38 -5.82
CA PRO A 135 -7.77 -23.34 -5.22
C PRO A 135 -6.89 -22.23 -5.82
N LEU A 136 -7.05 -21.95 -7.13
CA LEU A 136 -6.37 -20.85 -7.81
C LEU A 136 -6.89 -19.48 -7.38
N GLY A 137 -8.20 -19.34 -7.18
CA GLY A 137 -8.83 -18.12 -6.65
C GLY A 137 -8.36 -17.77 -5.23
N LEU A 138 -8.24 -18.78 -4.35
CA LEU A 138 -7.65 -18.60 -3.01
C LEU A 138 -6.15 -18.26 -3.09
N PHE A 139 -5.42 -18.82 -4.05
CA PHE A 139 -3.99 -18.53 -4.23
C PHE A 139 -3.72 -17.05 -4.55
N ILE A 140 -4.55 -16.40 -5.39
CA ILE A 140 -4.40 -14.97 -5.76
C ILE A 140 -4.74 -14.02 -4.62
N ARG A 141 -5.60 -14.44 -3.68
CA ARG A 141 -5.95 -13.63 -2.50
C ARG A 141 -4.76 -13.41 -1.56
N LYS A 142 -3.68 -14.17 -1.72
CA LYS A 142 -2.45 -14.01 -0.95
C LYS A 142 -1.77 -12.67 -1.29
N PRO A 143 -1.31 -11.89 -0.29
CA PRO A 143 -0.80 -10.53 -0.52
C PRO A 143 0.42 -10.51 -1.44
N PHE A 144 1.33 -11.47 -1.28
CA PHE A 144 2.52 -11.61 -2.14
C PHE A 144 2.16 -11.88 -3.61
N ILE A 145 1.21 -12.79 -3.86
CA ILE A 145 0.79 -13.14 -5.22
C ILE A 145 0.05 -11.97 -5.86
N LYS A 146 -0.83 -11.31 -5.11
CA LYS A 146 -1.52 -10.10 -5.55
C LYS A 146 -0.53 -9.01 -5.97
N PHE A 147 0.54 -8.81 -5.20
CA PHE A 147 1.60 -7.88 -5.54
C PHE A 147 2.27 -8.26 -6.86
N ILE A 148 2.72 -9.51 -7.03
CA ILE A 148 3.35 -9.97 -8.29
C ILE A 148 2.42 -9.77 -9.48
N CYS A 149 1.15 -10.19 -9.37
CA CYS A 149 0.18 -10.04 -10.45
C CYS A 149 -0.07 -8.57 -10.80
N HIS A 150 -0.13 -7.69 -9.81
CA HIS A 150 -0.32 -6.25 -10.03
C HIS A 150 0.91 -5.65 -10.73
N THR A 151 2.12 -5.94 -10.25
CA THR A 151 3.37 -5.51 -10.88
C THR A 151 3.50 -6.06 -12.31
N ALA A 152 3.20 -7.33 -12.54
CA ALA A 152 3.25 -7.95 -13.87
C ALA A 152 2.27 -7.28 -14.83
N SER A 153 1.02 -7.04 -14.40
CA SER A 153 0.01 -6.32 -15.19
C SER A 153 0.48 -4.90 -15.56
N TYR A 154 1.08 -4.17 -14.62
CA TYR A 154 1.65 -2.85 -14.89
C TYR A 154 2.82 -2.90 -15.88
N LEU A 155 3.72 -3.88 -15.76
CA LEU A 155 4.81 -4.08 -16.72
C LEU A 155 4.28 -4.42 -18.12
N THR A 156 3.22 -5.24 -18.23
CA THR A 156 2.59 -5.50 -19.54
C THR A 156 1.96 -4.26 -20.14
N PHE A 157 1.36 -3.39 -19.33
CA PHE A 157 0.84 -2.11 -19.77
C PHE A 157 1.96 -1.20 -20.31
N LEU A 158 3.08 -1.08 -19.58
CA LEU A 158 4.25 -0.33 -20.07
C LEU A 158 4.80 -0.91 -21.37
N PHE A 159 4.86 -2.23 -21.50
CA PHE A 159 5.29 -2.88 -22.73
C PHE A 159 4.35 -2.58 -23.91
N LEU A 160 3.03 -2.61 -23.69
CA LEU A 160 2.04 -2.22 -24.71
C LEU A 160 2.18 -0.74 -25.11
N LEU A 161 2.46 0.15 -24.16
CA LEU A 161 2.74 1.56 -24.46
C LEU A 161 4.00 1.74 -25.30
N LEU A 162 5.07 0.99 -25.01
CA LEU A 162 6.28 0.98 -25.84
C LEU A 162 5.98 0.50 -27.25
N LEU A 163 5.22 -0.59 -27.40
CA LEU A 163 4.79 -1.09 -28.72
C LEU A 163 3.91 -0.07 -29.46
N ALA A 164 2.98 0.59 -28.77
CA ALA A 164 2.14 1.63 -29.35
C ALA A 164 2.99 2.81 -29.85
N SER A 165 3.99 3.23 -29.06
CA SER A 165 4.92 4.29 -29.46
C SER A 165 5.69 3.96 -30.74
N GLN A 166 6.20 2.73 -30.87
CA GLN A 166 6.90 2.29 -32.08
C GLN A 166 5.96 2.17 -33.30
N HIS A 167 4.69 1.82 -33.07
CA HIS A 167 3.70 1.70 -34.14
C HIS A 167 3.24 3.06 -34.67
N ILE A 168 3.10 4.06 -33.79
CA ILE A 168 2.77 5.44 -34.19
C ILE A 168 3.86 6.01 -35.10
N ASP A 169 5.14 5.77 -34.81
CA ASP A 169 6.26 6.27 -35.62
C ASP A 169 6.29 5.66 -37.04
N ARG A 170 5.78 4.42 -37.19
CA ARG A 170 5.65 3.76 -38.50
C ARG A 170 4.38 4.13 -39.26
N SER A 171 3.39 4.73 -38.60
CA SER A 171 2.16 5.15 -39.28
C SER A 171 2.42 6.40 -40.11
N ASP A 172 1.96 6.40 -41.38
CA ASP A 172 2.20 7.51 -42.31
C ASP A 172 1.77 8.85 -41.69
N LEU A 173 2.74 9.74 -41.43
CA LEU A 173 2.54 11.08 -40.86
C LEU A 173 1.50 11.94 -41.60
N ASN A 174 1.18 11.58 -42.86
CA ASN A 174 0.19 12.25 -43.69
C ASN A 174 -1.25 11.72 -43.55
N ARG A 175 -1.51 10.65 -42.78
CA ARG A 175 -2.88 10.18 -42.51
C ARG A 175 -3.46 10.89 -41.29
N GLN A 176 -4.40 11.82 -41.54
CA GLN A 176 -5.21 12.41 -40.47
C GLN A 176 -6.24 11.38 -39.96
N GLY A 177 -6.34 11.24 -38.64
CA GLY A 177 -7.35 10.40 -37.97
C GLY A 177 -7.31 8.90 -38.32
N PRO A 178 -6.16 8.19 -38.20
CA PRO A 178 -6.13 6.75 -38.43
C PRO A 178 -7.06 6.02 -37.44
N PRO A 179 -7.70 4.91 -37.86
CA PRO A 179 -8.52 4.11 -36.96
C PRO A 179 -7.69 3.56 -35.78
N PRO A 180 -8.30 3.34 -34.60
CA PRO A 180 -7.57 2.85 -33.43
C PRO A 180 -6.92 1.50 -33.71
N THR A 181 -5.64 1.40 -33.40
CA THR A 181 -4.84 0.20 -33.66
C THR A 181 -5.19 -0.91 -32.66
N ILE A 182 -4.86 -2.16 -32.99
CA ILE A 182 -5.12 -3.31 -32.08
C ILE A 182 -4.45 -3.08 -30.72
N VAL A 183 -3.24 -2.50 -30.70
CA VAL A 183 -2.50 -2.19 -29.46
C VAL A 183 -3.25 -1.14 -28.62
N GLU A 184 -3.84 -0.12 -29.25
CA GLU A 184 -4.66 0.87 -28.54
C GLU A 184 -5.92 0.27 -27.94
N TRP A 185 -6.60 -0.63 -28.67
CA TRP A 185 -7.73 -1.38 -28.14
C TRP A 185 -7.33 -2.24 -26.93
N MET A 186 -6.13 -2.81 -26.92
CA MET A 186 -5.60 -3.55 -25.78
C MET A 186 -5.26 -2.65 -24.59
N ILE A 187 -4.90 -1.38 -24.80
CA ILE A 187 -4.56 -0.42 -23.74
C ILE A 187 -5.82 0.08 -23.01
N LEU A 188 -6.96 0.21 -23.71
CA LEU A 188 -8.19 0.78 -23.15
C LEU A 188 -8.69 0.11 -21.86
N PRO A 189 -8.74 -1.24 -21.74
CA PRO A 189 -9.13 -1.90 -20.49
C PRO A 189 -8.26 -1.51 -19.29
N TRP A 190 -6.95 -1.29 -19.49
CA TRP A 190 -6.05 -0.85 -18.42
C TRP A 190 -6.36 0.56 -17.96
N VAL A 191 -6.54 1.50 -18.90
CA VAL A 191 -6.86 2.90 -18.58
C VAL A 191 -8.18 2.98 -17.81
N LEU A 192 -9.21 2.24 -18.25
CA LEU A 192 -10.48 2.15 -17.51
C LEU A 192 -10.30 1.56 -16.11
N GLY A 193 -9.46 0.54 -15.97
CA GLY A 193 -9.11 -0.06 -14.68
C GLY A 193 -8.42 0.89 -13.73
N PHE A 194 -7.46 1.70 -14.22
CA PHE A 194 -6.77 2.71 -13.41
C PHE A 194 -7.72 3.82 -12.96
N ILE A 195 -8.54 4.35 -13.87
CA ILE A 195 -9.54 5.38 -13.52
C ILE A 195 -10.52 4.86 -12.46
N TRP A 196 -11.01 3.63 -12.63
CA TRP A 196 -11.90 3.01 -11.64
C TRP A 196 -11.20 2.82 -10.27
N GLY A 197 -9.93 2.42 -10.28
CA GLY A 197 -9.09 2.30 -9.09
C GLY A 197 -8.96 3.63 -8.34
N GLU A 198 -8.64 4.71 -9.06
CA GLU A 198 -8.51 6.06 -8.50
C GLU A 198 -9.82 6.57 -7.91
N ILE A 199 -10.94 6.39 -8.62
CA ILE A 199 -12.28 6.77 -8.13
C ILE A 199 -12.59 6.06 -6.83
N LYS A 200 -12.29 4.75 -6.76
CA LYS A 200 -12.51 3.98 -5.54
C LYS A 200 -11.61 4.46 -4.39
N GLN A 201 -10.33 4.74 -4.67
CA GLN A 201 -9.40 5.21 -3.65
C GLN A 201 -9.83 6.56 -3.07
N MET A 202 -10.29 7.48 -3.93
CA MET A 202 -10.85 8.77 -3.48
C MET A 202 -12.13 8.57 -2.65
N TRP A 203 -12.98 7.62 -3.03
CA TRP A 203 -14.22 7.33 -2.29
C TRP A 203 -13.96 6.73 -0.91
N ASP A 204 -13.03 5.79 -0.81
CA ASP A 204 -12.73 5.08 0.43
C ASP A 204 -11.84 5.90 1.39
N GLY A 205 -10.92 6.71 0.87
CA GLY A 205 -9.93 7.49 1.65
C GLY A 205 -10.30 8.96 1.90
N GLY A 206 -11.19 9.54 1.09
CA GLY A 206 -11.55 10.96 1.17
C GLY A 206 -10.60 11.90 0.41
N LEU A 207 -11.14 13.01 -0.08
CA LEU A 207 -10.44 13.92 -1.00
C LEU A 207 -9.24 14.65 -0.37
N GLN A 208 -9.32 15.02 0.91
CA GLN A 208 -8.27 15.74 1.63
C GLN A 208 -6.99 14.89 1.74
N ASP A 209 -7.13 13.64 2.19
CA ASP A 209 -6.01 12.71 2.31
C ASP A 209 -5.45 12.33 0.92
N TYR A 210 -6.31 12.26 -0.09
CA TYR A 210 -5.91 12.00 -1.47
C TYR A 210 -5.00 13.09 -2.05
N ILE A 211 -5.38 14.37 -1.93
CA ILE A 211 -4.61 15.50 -2.48
C ILE A 211 -3.28 15.71 -1.75
N HIS A 212 -3.19 15.31 -0.47
CA HIS A 212 -1.96 15.45 0.31
C HIS A 212 -0.85 14.46 -0.12
N ASP A 213 -1.21 13.38 -0.81
CA ASP A 213 -0.25 12.42 -1.34
C ASP A 213 0.16 12.76 -2.78
N TRP A 214 1.42 13.12 -2.96
CA TRP A 214 1.99 13.47 -4.27
C TRP A 214 1.93 12.32 -5.28
N TRP A 215 1.94 11.06 -4.83
CA TRP A 215 1.82 9.92 -5.73
C TRP A 215 0.43 9.82 -6.33
N ASN A 216 -0.61 10.04 -5.52
CA ASN A 216 -2.00 10.06 -5.99
C ASN A 216 -2.22 11.21 -7.00
N LEU A 217 -1.61 12.37 -6.77
CA LEU A 217 -1.68 13.47 -7.73
C LEU A 217 -1.00 13.12 -9.06
N MET A 218 0.15 12.44 -9.03
CA MET A 218 0.82 11.96 -10.24
C MET A 218 -0.07 10.98 -11.02
N ASP A 219 -0.70 10.04 -10.33
CA ASP A 219 -1.59 9.05 -10.95
C ASP A 219 -2.87 9.71 -11.52
N PHE A 220 -3.42 10.71 -10.84
CA PHE A 220 -4.53 11.53 -11.35
C PHE A 220 -4.18 12.27 -12.64
N VAL A 221 -3.02 12.93 -12.69
CA VAL A 221 -2.54 13.66 -13.88
C VAL A 221 -2.31 12.69 -15.04
N MET A 222 -1.69 11.55 -14.77
CA MET A 222 -1.46 10.50 -15.78
C MET A 222 -2.78 10.01 -16.39
N ASN A 223 -3.76 9.66 -15.56
CA ASN A 223 -5.08 9.22 -16.01
C ASN A 223 -5.84 10.31 -16.77
N SER A 224 -5.70 11.57 -16.36
CA SER A 224 -6.27 12.72 -17.07
C SER A 224 -5.68 12.89 -18.47
N LEU A 225 -4.36 12.72 -18.61
CA LEU A 225 -3.69 12.75 -19.91
C LEU A 225 -4.12 11.59 -20.82
N TYR A 226 -4.33 10.38 -20.28
CA TYR A 226 -4.88 9.26 -21.05
C TYR A 226 -6.29 9.57 -21.57
N LEU A 227 -7.18 10.12 -20.73
CA LEU A 227 -8.53 10.53 -21.15
C LEU A 227 -8.50 11.64 -22.21
N ALA A 228 -7.63 12.63 -22.06
CA ALA A 228 -7.44 13.69 -23.05
C ALA A 228 -6.98 13.11 -24.39
N THR A 229 -6.03 12.18 -24.37
CA THR A 229 -5.50 11.50 -25.57
C THR A 229 -6.60 10.72 -26.31
N ILE A 230 -7.40 9.94 -25.57
CA ILE A 230 -8.51 9.17 -26.14
C ILE A 230 -9.56 10.11 -26.73
N SER A 231 -9.92 11.18 -26.01
CA SER A 231 -10.89 12.18 -26.45
C SER A 231 -10.45 12.86 -27.75
N LEU A 232 -9.18 13.31 -27.82
CA LEU A 232 -8.62 13.93 -29.01
C LEU A 232 -8.62 12.97 -30.21
N LYS A 233 -8.29 11.69 -29.99
CA LYS A 233 -8.33 10.68 -31.05
C LYS A 233 -9.74 10.43 -31.58
N ILE A 234 -10.73 10.34 -30.70
CA ILE A 234 -12.14 10.20 -31.10
C ILE A 234 -12.58 11.41 -31.92
N VAL A 235 -12.27 12.63 -31.47
CA VAL A 235 -12.59 13.86 -32.20
C VAL A 235 -11.91 13.91 -33.57
N ALA A 236 -10.64 13.53 -33.66
CA ALA A 236 -9.90 13.48 -34.92
C ALA A 236 -10.50 12.45 -35.88
N PHE A 237 -10.90 11.27 -35.39
CA PHE A 237 -11.55 10.23 -36.19
C PHE A 237 -12.92 10.69 -36.72
N VAL A 238 -13.75 11.29 -35.86
CA VAL A 238 -15.07 11.82 -36.25
C VAL A 238 -14.96 12.97 -37.26
N LYS A 239 -13.91 13.80 -37.17
CA LYS A 239 -13.67 14.88 -38.14
C LYS A 239 -13.23 14.38 -39.53
N VAL A 240 -12.69 13.17 -39.60
CA VAL A 240 -12.16 12.58 -40.84
C VAL A 240 -13.21 11.72 -41.56
N ILE A 241 -14.21 11.22 -40.83
CA ILE A 241 -15.43 10.59 -41.37
C ILE A 241 -16.37 11.64 -41.95
#